data_AF-A0A183CWX6-F1
#
_entry.id   AF-A0A183CWX6-F1
#
_cell.length_a   1.000
_cell.length_b   1.000
_cell.length_c   1.000
_cell.angle_alpha   90.00
_cell.angle_beta   90.00
_cell.angle_gamma   90.00
#
_symmetry.space_group_name_H-M   'P 1'
#
loop_
_entity.id
_entity.type
_entity.pdbx_description
1 polymer ?
#
loop_
_entity_poly.entity_id
_entity_poly.type
_entity_poly.pdbx_seq_one_letter_code
_entity_poly.pdbx_strand_id
1 'polypeptide(L)'
;MSDRSGVLRQQVTLPLQSKFSQEIDSIHGDTDAIIEVHERYLDALEENLFLNEKNTTLRNLFYALFTLIVELLDCWSCFRLDANDVSEARKRFNGYQKAVIVEDLQDVHYFEREEERIHLEELQQCLMDCYRPKIGMIKSKFASE
;
A
#
# COMPACT_ATOMS: atom_id res chain seq x y z
N MET A 1 3.18 -14.13 10.12
CA MET A 1 2.60 -12.78 10.27
C MET A 1 1.12 -12.97 10.56
N SER A 2 0.72 -12.73 11.81
CA SER A 2 -0.66 -12.96 12.26
C SER A 2 -1.59 -11.91 11.65
N ASP A 3 -2.70 -12.37 11.10
CA ASP A 3 -3.71 -11.62 10.39
C ASP A 3 -4.42 -10.63 11.32
N ARG A 4 -3.88 -9.40 11.39
CA ARG A 4 -4.45 -8.31 12.21
C ARG A 4 -5.76 -7.75 11.63
N SER A 5 -6.15 -8.15 10.42
CA SER A 5 -7.43 -7.74 9.82
C SER A 5 -8.64 -8.40 10.51
N GLY A 6 -8.45 -9.63 11.03
CA GLY A 6 -9.48 -10.35 11.79
C GLY A 6 -9.75 -9.76 13.18
N VAL A 7 -8.77 -9.10 13.79
CA VAL A 7 -8.87 -8.56 15.16
C VAL A 7 -9.80 -7.34 15.22
N LEU A 8 -9.79 -6.49 14.18
CA LEU A 8 -10.67 -5.30 14.12
C LEU A 8 -12.12 -5.68 13.75
N ARG A 9 -12.33 -6.65 12.84
CA ARG A 9 -13.67 -7.21 12.56
C ARG A 9 -14.31 -7.82 13.81
N GLN A 10 -13.51 -8.32 14.76
CA GLN A 10 -14.03 -8.98 15.95
C GLN A 10 -14.51 -8.04 17.05
N GLN A 11 -14.00 -6.81 17.13
CA GLN A 11 -14.21 -5.98 18.33
C GLN A 11 -15.46 -5.10 18.31
N VAL A 12 -15.98 -4.73 17.12
CA VAL A 12 -17.05 -3.73 17.02
C VAL A 12 -18.33 -4.30 16.41
N THR A 13 -18.24 -5.01 15.28
CA THR A 13 -19.43 -5.50 14.56
C THR A 13 -20.00 -6.80 15.12
N LEU A 14 -19.17 -7.70 15.65
CA LEU A 14 -19.65 -8.97 16.23
C LEU A 14 -20.53 -8.77 17.48
N PRO A 15 -20.19 -7.90 18.45
CA PRO A 15 -21.07 -7.66 19.60
C PRO A 15 -22.41 -7.04 19.19
N LEU A 16 -22.41 -6.10 18.23
CA LEU A 16 -23.62 -5.50 17.69
C LEU A 16 -24.50 -6.54 17.00
N GLN A 17 -23.90 -7.40 16.16
CA GLN A 17 -24.61 -8.45 15.45
C GLN A 17 -25.21 -9.49 16.40
N SER A 18 -24.48 -9.87 17.45
CA SER A 18 -24.96 -10.78 18.49
C SER A 18 -26.17 -10.20 19.23
N LYS A 19 -26.11 -8.92 19.61
CA LYS A 19 -27.20 -8.22 20.29
C LYS A 19 -28.45 -8.11 19.40
N PHE A 20 -28.27 -7.72 18.13
CA PHE A 20 -29.36 -7.67 17.16
C PHE A 20 -30.04 -9.02 16.96
N SER A 21 -29.26 -10.10 16.81
CA SER A 21 -29.80 -11.45 16.61
C SER A 21 -30.64 -11.89 17.81
N GLN A 22 -30.15 -11.64 19.04
CA GLN A 22 -30.87 -11.96 20.27
C GLN A 22 -32.19 -11.17 20.41
N GLU A 23 -32.19 -9.88 20.04
CA GLU A 23 -33.41 -9.05 20.09
C GLU A 23 -34.45 -9.52 19.06
N ILE A 24 -34.03 -9.85 17.84
CA ILE A 24 -34.92 -10.39 16.80
C ILE A 24 -35.54 -11.73 17.22
N ASP A 25 -34.73 -12.66 17.76
CA ASP A 25 -35.21 -13.98 18.22
C ASP A 25 -36.26 -13.90 19.34
N SER A 26 -36.29 -12.77 20.07
CA SER A 26 -37.26 -12.53 21.14
C SER A 26 -38.60 -11.98 20.64
N ILE A 27 -38.68 -11.46 19.41
CA ILE A 27 -39.89 -10.86 18.84
C ILE A 27 -40.74 -11.93 18.13
N HIS A 28 -42.05 -11.97 18.45
CA HIS A 28 -42.97 -12.97 17.90
C HIS A 28 -44.13 -12.29 17.15
N GLY A 29 -44.11 -12.32 15.82
CA GLY A 29 -45.22 -11.90 14.96
C GLY A 29 -45.46 -10.39 14.89
N ASP A 30 -44.60 -9.57 15.49
CA ASP A 30 -44.66 -8.11 15.44
C ASP A 30 -43.64 -7.58 14.43
N THR A 31 -44.14 -7.16 13.27
CA THR A 31 -43.28 -6.67 12.17
C THR A 31 -42.75 -5.26 12.47
N ASP A 32 -43.52 -4.44 13.17
CA ASP A 32 -43.12 -3.07 13.49
C ASP A 32 -41.97 -3.11 14.51
N ALA A 33 -42.05 -4.00 15.51
CA ALA A 33 -40.96 -4.21 16.46
C ALA A 33 -39.67 -4.73 15.78
N ILE A 34 -39.79 -5.57 14.75
CA ILE A 34 -38.63 -6.03 13.96
C ILE A 34 -37.96 -4.86 13.24
N ILE A 35 -38.77 -3.96 12.64
CA ILE A 35 -38.27 -2.78 11.94
C ILE A 35 -37.53 -1.86 12.92
N GLU A 36 -38.10 -1.59 14.10
CA GLU A 36 -37.45 -0.74 15.12
C GLU A 36 -36.12 -1.31 15.62
N VAL A 37 -36.04 -2.63 15.85
CA VAL A 37 -34.76 -3.28 16.21
C VAL A 37 -33.74 -3.14 15.08
N HIS A 38 -34.19 -3.25 13.83
CA HIS A 38 -33.32 -3.11 12.67
C HIS A 38 -32.78 -1.68 12.50
N GLU A 39 -33.64 -0.66 12.63
CA GLU A 39 -33.23 0.75 12.58
C GLU A 39 -32.21 1.06 13.68
N ARG A 40 -32.47 0.64 14.93
CA ARG A 40 -31.51 0.81 16.04
C ARG A 40 -30.17 0.13 15.78
N TYR A 41 -30.16 -1.02 15.12
CA TYR A 41 -28.93 -1.70 14.74
C TYR A 41 -28.14 -0.92 13.66
N LEU A 42 -28.83 -0.37 12.66
CA LEU A 42 -28.21 0.44 11.61
C LEU A 42 -27.62 1.73 12.18
N ASP A 43 -28.35 2.43 13.05
CA ASP A 43 -27.85 3.64 13.73
C ASP A 43 -26.59 3.33 14.55
N ALA A 44 -26.61 2.21 15.29
CA ALA A 44 -25.46 1.79 16.08
C ALA A 44 -24.26 1.43 15.19
N LEU A 45 -24.47 0.81 14.02
CA LEU A 45 -23.40 0.57 13.05
C LEU A 45 -22.84 1.89 12.51
N GLU A 46 -23.70 2.84 12.15
CA GLU A 46 -23.29 4.15 11.63
C GLU A 46 -22.42 4.90 12.65
N GLU A 47 -22.80 4.87 13.92
CA GLU A 47 -22.04 5.50 15.00
C GLU A 47 -20.69 4.80 15.24
N ASN A 48 -20.71 3.47 15.38
CA ASN A 48 -19.51 2.69 15.72
C ASN A 48 -18.49 2.59 14.58
N LEU A 49 -18.94 2.71 13.32
CA LEU A 49 -18.06 2.79 12.15
C LEU A 49 -17.66 4.23 11.81
N PHE A 50 -18.02 5.20 12.65
CA PHE A 50 -17.72 6.62 12.45
C PHE A 50 -18.28 7.18 11.14
N LEU A 51 -19.38 6.60 10.64
CA LEU A 51 -20.02 7.00 9.39
C LEU A 51 -20.94 8.21 9.55
N ASN A 52 -21.35 8.51 10.79
CA ASN A 52 -22.23 9.63 11.09
C ASN A 52 -21.60 11.01 10.79
N GLU A 53 -22.46 12.01 10.65
CA GLU A 53 -22.06 13.38 10.31
C GLU A 53 -21.12 14.01 11.36
N LYS A 54 -21.25 13.62 12.64
CA LYS A 54 -20.42 14.13 13.74
C LYS A 54 -18.95 13.73 13.59
N ASN A 55 -18.69 12.60 12.93
CA ASN A 55 -17.35 12.07 12.72
C ASN A 55 -16.71 12.47 11.39
N THR A 56 -17.24 13.51 10.72
CA THR A 56 -16.71 13.98 9.42
C THR A 56 -15.21 14.26 9.45
N THR A 57 -14.68 14.88 10.51
CA THR A 57 -13.24 15.13 10.66
C THR A 57 -12.42 13.84 10.68
N LEU A 58 -12.89 12.83 11.41
CA LEU A 58 -12.21 11.54 11.52
C LEU A 58 -12.28 10.77 10.19
N ARG A 59 -13.43 10.81 9.49
CA ARG A 59 -13.57 10.27 8.14
C ARG A 59 -12.64 10.92 7.14
N ASN A 60 -12.52 12.25 7.18
CA ASN A 60 -11.59 12.98 6.31
C ASN A 60 -10.14 12.59 6.58
N LEU A 61 -9.78 12.40 7.86
CA LEU A 61 -8.47 11.90 8.25
C LEU A 61 -8.21 10.49 7.70
N PHE A 62 -9.16 9.57 7.88
CA PHE A 62 -9.05 8.22 7.32
C PHE A 62 -8.91 8.26 5.80
N TYR A 63 -9.71 9.08 5.11
CA TYR A 63 -9.63 9.24 3.66
C TYR A 63 -8.24 9.74 3.21
N ALA A 64 -7.71 10.77 3.87
CA ALA A 64 -6.37 11.28 3.59
C ALA A 64 -5.30 10.20 3.80
N LEU A 65 -5.39 9.46 4.91
CA LEU A 65 -4.46 8.39 5.25
C LEU A 65 -4.53 7.22 4.24
N PHE A 66 -5.72 6.78 3.85
CA PHE A 66 -5.89 5.74 2.84
C PHE A 66 -5.37 6.18 1.47
N THR A 67 -5.65 7.42 1.07
CA THR A 67 -5.10 7.99 -0.18
C THR A 67 -3.58 7.95 -0.17
N LEU A 68 -2.96 8.35 0.93
CA LEU A 68 -1.51 8.35 1.08
C LEU A 68 -0.90 6.94 1.07
N ILE A 69 -1.56 5.97 1.69
CA ILE A 69 -1.15 4.55 1.64
C ILE A 69 -1.19 4.05 0.19
N VAL A 70 -2.24 4.35 -0.57
CA VAL A 70 -2.35 3.95 -1.97
C VAL A 70 -1.24 4.60 -2.80
N GLU A 71 -1.01 5.91 -2.66
CA GLU A 71 0.08 6.61 -3.36
C GLU A 71 1.47 6.01 -3.05
N LEU A 72 1.72 5.62 -1.79
CA LEU A 72 2.94 4.96 -1.36
C LEU A 72 3.11 3.57 -1.99
N LEU A 73 2.04 2.77 -2.02
CA LEU A 73 2.05 1.43 -2.60
C LEU A 73 2.29 1.49 -4.11
N ASP A 74 1.66 2.43 -4.81
CA ASP A 74 1.86 2.64 -6.23
C ASP A 74 3.32 3.06 -6.51
N CYS A 75 3.82 4.05 -5.77
CA CYS A 75 5.22 4.49 -5.88
C CYS A 75 6.20 3.34 -5.64
N TRP A 76 5.96 2.50 -4.63
CA TRP A 76 6.79 1.34 -4.32
C TRP A 76 6.75 0.27 -5.42
N SER A 77 5.57 0.00 -5.99
CA SER A 77 5.43 -0.99 -7.06
C SER A 77 6.22 -0.61 -8.31
N CYS A 78 6.14 0.65 -8.74
CA CYS A 78 6.94 1.18 -9.84
C CYS A 78 8.44 1.13 -9.50
N PHE A 79 8.84 1.61 -8.32
CA PHE A 79 10.24 1.58 -7.89
C PHE A 79 10.82 0.16 -7.93
N ARG A 80 10.04 -0.83 -7.48
CA ARG A 80 10.48 -2.23 -7.46
C ARG A 80 10.73 -2.77 -8.87
N LEU A 81 9.92 -2.38 -9.86
CA LEU A 81 10.12 -2.79 -11.26
C LEU A 81 11.43 -2.18 -11.79
N ASP A 82 11.60 -0.87 -11.67
CA ASP A 82 12.79 -0.17 -12.16
C ASP A 82 14.07 -0.65 -11.43
N ALA A 83 13.98 -0.95 -10.13
CA ALA A 83 15.09 -1.49 -9.35
C ALA A 83 15.47 -2.91 -9.77
N ASN A 84 14.53 -3.71 -10.27
CA ASN A 84 14.83 -5.01 -10.85
C ASN A 84 15.63 -4.85 -12.13
N ASP A 85 15.26 -3.90 -13.00
CA ASP A 85 16.00 -3.63 -14.25
C ASP A 85 17.45 -3.22 -13.96
N VAL A 86 17.66 -2.36 -12.96
CA VAL A 86 19.01 -2.00 -12.46
C VAL A 86 19.74 -3.24 -11.94
N SER A 87 19.06 -4.14 -11.22
CA SER A 87 19.63 -5.38 -10.70
C SER A 87 20.07 -6.32 -11.82
N GLU A 88 19.26 -6.45 -12.87
CA GLU A 88 19.57 -7.27 -14.04
C GLU A 88 20.72 -6.69 -14.85
N ALA A 89 20.72 -5.39 -15.14
CA ALA A 89 21.83 -4.70 -15.78
C ALA A 89 23.14 -4.89 -14.98
N ARG A 90 23.07 -4.77 -13.64
CA ARG A 90 24.24 -5.02 -12.78
C ARG A 90 24.74 -6.48 -12.87
N LYS A 91 23.83 -7.46 -12.98
CA LYS A 91 24.23 -8.86 -13.18
C LYS A 91 24.93 -9.06 -14.53
N ARG A 92 24.42 -8.47 -15.61
CA ARG A 92 25.06 -8.51 -16.94
C ARG A 92 26.46 -7.88 -16.90
N PHE A 93 26.56 -6.68 -16.32
CA PHE A 93 27.85 -5.99 -16.12
C PHE A 93 28.86 -6.84 -15.35
N ASN A 94 28.44 -7.48 -14.24
CA ASN A 94 29.31 -8.37 -13.47
C ASN A 94 29.73 -9.61 -14.27
N GLY A 95 28.89 -10.10 -15.19
CA GLY A 95 29.24 -11.15 -16.14
C GLY A 95 30.37 -10.73 -17.08
N TYR A 96 30.23 -9.56 -17.73
CA TYR A 96 31.29 -8.97 -18.56
C TYR A 96 32.57 -8.65 -17.77
N GLN A 97 32.46 -8.30 -16.49
CA GLN A 97 33.63 -8.13 -15.63
C GLN A 97 34.43 -9.43 -15.45
N LYS A 98 33.73 -10.54 -15.16
CA LYS A 98 34.36 -11.84 -14.93
C LYS A 98 34.95 -12.45 -16.21
N ALA A 99 34.31 -12.27 -17.37
CA ALA A 99 34.78 -12.82 -18.63
C ALA A 99 36.18 -12.29 -19.04
N VAL A 100 36.43 -11.00 -18.90
CA VAL A 100 37.73 -10.37 -19.22
C VAL A 100 38.82 -10.68 -18.19
N ILE A 101 38.48 -11.10 -16.98
CA ILE A 101 39.49 -11.59 -16.02
C ILE A 101 40.04 -12.95 -16.47
N VAL A 102 39.26 -13.70 -17.25
CA VAL A 102 39.58 -15.06 -17.71
C VAL A 102 40.21 -15.06 -19.10
N GLU A 103 39.87 -14.09 -19.96
CA GLU A 103 40.37 -13.99 -21.34
C GLU A 103 40.99 -12.61 -21.61
N ASP A 104 42.17 -12.60 -22.25
CA ASP A 104 42.89 -11.41 -22.73
C ASP A 104 42.14 -10.86 -23.97
N LEU A 105 40.99 -10.23 -23.71
CA LEU A 105 40.00 -9.91 -24.74
C LEU A 105 40.32 -8.62 -25.49
N GLN A 106 40.15 -8.69 -26.82
CA GLN A 106 40.29 -7.60 -27.79
C GLN A 106 39.30 -6.45 -27.56
N ASP A 107 39.62 -5.27 -28.13
CA ASP A 107 38.91 -3.98 -28.02
C ASP A 107 37.37 -4.04 -28.05
N VAL A 108 36.76 -4.98 -28.79
CA VAL A 108 35.30 -5.13 -28.89
C VAL A 108 34.64 -5.40 -27.53
N HIS A 109 35.22 -6.27 -26.70
CA HIS A 109 34.67 -6.60 -25.39
C HIS A 109 34.89 -5.50 -24.34
N TYR A 110 35.88 -4.63 -24.58
CA TYR A 110 36.04 -3.41 -23.80
C TYR A 110 34.90 -2.43 -24.06
N PHE A 111 34.53 -2.23 -25.33
CA PHE A 111 33.41 -1.34 -25.70
C PHE A 111 32.06 -1.86 -25.18
N GLU A 112 31.77 -3.16 -25.32
CA GLU A 112 30.53 -3.76 -24.80
C GLU A 112 30.39 -3.59 -23.27
N ARG A 113 31.50 -3.73 -22.53
CA ARG A 113 31.51 -3.48 -21.09
C ARG A 113 31.25 -2.02 -20.75
N GLU A 114 31.91 -1.11 -21.45
CA GLU A 114 31.82 0.31 -21.18
C GLU A 114 30.41 0.84 -21.50
N GLU A 115 29.79 0.32 -22.57
CA GLU A 115 28.39 0.56 -22.90
C GLU A 115 27.46 0.09 -21.77
N GLU A 116 27.63 -1.14 -21.26
CA GLU A 116 26.81 -1.64 -20.15
C GLU A 116 27.06 -0.87 -18.84
N ARG A 117 28.28 -0.36 -18.60
CA ARG A 117 28.60 0.52 -17.46
C ARG A 117 27.80 1.82 -17.55
N ILE A 118 27.84 2.48 -18.70
CA ILE A 118 27.12 3.72 -18.97
C ILE A 118 25.61 3.50 -18.80
N HIS A 119 25.08 2.43 -19.40
CA HIS A 119 23.67 2.07 -19.27
C HIS A 119 23.25 1.84 -17.81
N LEU A 120 24.09 1.17 -17.01
CA LEU A 120 23.83 0.96 -15.59
C LEU A 120 23.83 2.28 -14.79
N GLU A 121 24.71 3.22 -15.13
CA GLU A 121 24.75 4.56 -14.52
C GLU A 121 23.52 5.38 -14.88
N GLU A 122 23.10 5.36 -16.15
CA GLU A 122 21.88 6.01 -16.62
C GLU A 122 20.64 5.48 -15.88
N LEU A 123 20.49 4.15 -15.78
CA LEU A 123 19.37 3.54 -15.07
C LEU A 123 19.35 3.92 -13.58
N GLN A 124 20.51 3.93 -12.91
CA GLN A 124 20.59 4.35 -11.51
C GLN A 124 20.24 5.83 -11.33
N GLN A 125 20.70 6.68 -12.24
CA GLN A 125 20.41 8.11 -12.21
C GLN A 125 18.92 8.37 -12.45
N CYS A 126 18.31 7.73 -13.46
CA CYS A 126 16.87 7.80 -13.72
C CYS A 126 16.05 7.38 -12.50
N LEU A 127 16.45 6.32 -11.82
CA LEU A 127 15.76 5.84 -10.63
C LEU A 127 15.86 6.87 -9.49
N MET A 128 17.02 7.48 -9.29
CA MET A 128 17.18 8.57 -8.30
C MET A 128 16.33 9.79 -8.65
N ASP A 129 16.34 10.23 -9.91
CA ASP A 129 15.62 11.43 -10.37
C ASP A 129 14.10 11.23 -10.35
N CYS A 130 13.61 10.02 -10.64
CA CYS A 130 12.19 9.71 -10.62
C CYS A 130 11.62 9.57 -9.20
N TYR A 131 12.33 8.91 -8.29
CA TYR A 131 11.76 8.53 -6.99
C TYR A 131 12.13 9.47 -5.85
N ARG A 132 13.28 10.14 -5.89
CA ARG A 132 13.68 11.11 -4.86
C ARG A 132 12.65 12.25 -4.71
N PRO A 133 12.14 12.89 -5.78
CA PRO A 133 11.13 13.94 -5.65
C PRO A 133 9.79 13.40 -5.13
N LYS A 134 9.37 12.22 -5.61
CA LYS A 134 8.12 11.56 -5.17
C LYS A 134 8.15 11.24 -3.67
N ILE A 135 9.26 10.71 -3.17
CA ILE A 135 9.46 10.46 -1.73
C ILE A 135 9.48 11.78 -0.96
N GLY A 136 10.10 12.83 -1.50
CA GLY A 136 10.09 14.17 -0.89
C GLY A 136 8.68 14.74 -0.74
N MET A 137 7.86 14.66 -1.79
CA MET A 137 6.46 15.08 -1.79
C MET A 137 5.61 14.28 -0.80
N ILE A 138 5.80 12.95 -0.74
CA ILE A 138 5.09 12.12 0.24
C ILE A 138 5.51 12.51 1.66
N LYS A 139 6.81 12.70 1.93
CA LYS A 139 7.30 13.13 3.24
C LYS A 139 6.78 14.50 3.66
N SER A 140 6.64 15.45 2.73
CA SER A 140 6.07 16.76 3.07
C SER A 140 4.59 16.68 3.44
N LYS A 141 3.86 15.66 2.98
CA LYS A 141 2.49 15.38 3.44
C LYS A 141 2.43 14.83 4.88
N PHE A 142 3.54 14.31 5.40
CA PHE A 142 3.67 13.82 6.79
C PHE A 142 4.31 14.82 7.75
N ALA A 143 5.10 15.77 7.24
CA ALA A 143 5.69 16.82 8.04
C ALA A 143 4.59 17.86 8.33
N SER A 144 3.87 17.65 9.44
CA SER A 144 3.02 18.69 10.02
C SER A 144 3.87 19.92 10.33
N GLU A 145 3.44 21.09 9.85
CA GLU A 145 3.66 22.33 10.60
C GLU A 145 2.87 22.31 11.92
#